data_AF-T1BPV6-F1
#
_entry.id   AF-T1BPV6-F1
#
_cell.length_a   1.000
_cell.length_b   1.000
_cell.length_c   1.000
_cell.angle_alpha   90.00
_cell.angle_beta   90.00
_cell.angle_gamma   90.00
#
_symmetry.space_group_name_H-M   'P 1'
#
loop_
_entity.id
_entity.type
_entity.pdbx_description
1 polymer ?
#
loop_
_entity_poly.entity_id
_entity_poly.type
_entity_poly.pdbx_seq_one_letter_code
_entity_poly.pdbx_strand_id
1 'polypeptide(L)' 'MSGMVINTNTASLGAQFNLNQTQDRLNSSINRLSSGYRVNTPADDPAGYAIGQVMTSYIKSIQQAV' A
#
# COMPACT_ATOMS: atom_id res chain seq x y z
N MET A 1 -8.73 31.25 24.90
CA MET A 1 -7.30 30.96 25.11
C MET A 1 -7.17 29.52 25.51
N SER A 2 -6.48 28.75 24.66
CA SER A 2 -6.33 27.31 24.71
C SER A 2 -5.81 26.83 26.06
N GLY A 3 -6.57 25.94 26.71
CA GLY A 3 -6.14 25.27 27.93
C GLY A 3 -4.88 24.47 27.65
N MET A 4 -3.83 24.75 28.39
CA MET A 4 -2.60 23.97 28.38
C MET A 4 -2.99 22.54 28.77
N VAL A 5 -2.85 21.59 27.85
CA VAL A 5 -3.21 20.19 28.12
C VAL A 5 -2.09 19.57 28.94
N ILE A 6 -2.11 19.84 30.25
CA ILE A 6 -1.08 19.38 31.22
C ILE A 6 -0.88 17.85 31.16
N ASN A 7 -1.92 17.11 30.74
CA ASN A 7 -1.93 15.65 30.65
C ASN A 7 -1.87 15.08 29.22
N THR A 8 -1.83 15.90 28.17
CA THR A 8 -1.80 15.39 26.78
C THR A 8 -0.64 16.03 26.03
N ASN A 9 0.38 15.22 25.77
CA ASN A 9 1.54 15.63 25.00
C ASN A 9 1.20 15.64 23.50
N THR A 10 0.82 16.81 22.99
CA THR A 10 0.46 17.02 21.57
C THR A 10 1.63 16.74 20.61
N ALA A 11 2.88 16.95 21.04
CA ALA A 11 4.05 16.57 20.26
C ALA A 11 4.19 15.04 20.16
N SER A 12 3.93 14.30 21.25
CA SER A 12 3.88 12.84 21.25
C SER A 12 2.73 12.32 20.37
N LEU A 13 1.55 12.94 20.42
CA LEU A 13 0.45 12.57 19.54
C LEU A 13 0.80 12.80 18.05
N GLY A 14 1.43 13.93 17.73
CA GLY A 14 1.93 14.20 16.37
C GLY A 14 2.99 13.18 15.93
N ALA A 15 3.92 12.81 16.82
CA ALA A 15 4.93 11.79 16.55
C ALA A 15 4.28 10.41 16.33
N GLN A 16 3.31 10.02 17.16
CA GLN A 16 2.56 8.76 17.03
C GLN A 16 1.76 8.70 15.73
N PHE A 17 1.13 9.81 15.32
CA PHE A 17 0.42 9.90 14.04
C PHE A 17 1.36 9.69 12.84
N ASN A 18 2.53 10.35 12.85
CA ASN A 18 3.54 10.16 11.81
C ASN A 18 4.14 8.74 11.83
N LEU A 19 4.33 8.17 13.02
CA LEU A 19 4.80 6.79 13.20
C LEU A 19 3.81 5.79 12.60
N ASN A 20 2.51 5.93 12.89
CA ASN A 20 1.48 5.08 12.30
C ASN A 20 1.47 5.17 10.77
N GLN A 21 1.51 6.39 10.21
CA GLN A 21 1.63 6.54 8.75
C GLN A 21 2.89 5.91 8.16
N THR A 22 4.02 6.00 8.87
CA THR A 22 5.28 5.39 8.44
C THR A 22 5.20 3.87 8.51
N GLN A 23 4.55 3.33 9.54
CA GLN A 23 4.31 1.90 9.70
C GLN A 23 3.42 1.35 8.57
N ASP A 24 2.36 2.07 8.20
CA ASP A 24 1.48 1.67 7.10
C ASP A 24 2.22 1.63 5.76
N ARG A 25 3.05 2.65 5.49
CA ARG A 25 3.91 2.69 4.29
C ARG A 25 4.95 1.58 4.28
N LEU A 26 5.54 1.26 5.44
CA LEU A 26 6.47 0.15 5.60
C LEU A 26 5.78 -1.19 5.32
N ASN A 27 4.60 -1.42 5.90
CA ASN A 27 3.83 -2.64 5.66
C ASN A 27 3.48 -2.81 4.18
N SER A 28 3.06 -1.75 3.50
CA SER A 28 2.82 -1.76 2.04
C SER A 28 4.10 -2.11 1.26
N SER A 29 5.25 -1.53 1.65
CA SER A 29 6.54 -1.81 1.03
C SER A 29 6.98 -3.25 1.23
N ILE A 30 6.78 -3.81 2.42
CA ILE A 30 7.05 -5.23 2.72
C ILE A 30 6.15 -6.14 1.89
N ASN A 31 4.86 -5.81 1.76
CA ASN A 31 3.93 -6.59 0.94
C ASN A 31 4.35 -6.61 -0.54
N ARG A 32 4.75 -5.46 -1.09
CA ARG A 32 5.28 -5.36 -2.47
C ARG A 32 6.59 -6.11 -2.64
N LEU A 33 7.49 -6.05 -1.65
CA LEU A 33 8.75 -6.80 -1.68
C LEU A 33 8.49 -8.31 -1.63
N SER A 34 7.58 -8.75 -0.76
CA SER A 34 7.25 -10.17 -0.60
C SER A 34 6.51 -10.75 -1.80
N SER A 35 5.65 -9.96 -2.47
CA SER A 35 4.92 -10.44 -3.64
C SER A 35 5.69 -10.25 -4.94
N GLY A 36 6.66 -9.33 -4.96
CA GLY A 36 7.36 -8.88 -6.17
C GLY A 36 6.48 -8.02 -7.09
N TYR A 37 5.21 -7.79 -6.75
CA TYR A 37 4.28 -7.01 -7.55
C TYR A 37 4.12 -5.60 -6.99
N ARG A 38 4.25 -4.60 -7.87
CA ARG A 38 4.02 -3.19 -7.51
C ARG A 38 2.56 -2.92 -7.14
N VAL A 39 1.62 -3.59 -7.81
CA VAL A 39 0.17 -3.54 -7.55
C VAL A 39 -0.23 -4.93 -7.07
N ASN A 40 -0.51 -5.06 -5.77
CA ASN A 40 -0.80 -6.37 -5.18
C ASN A 40 -2.30 -6.61 -5.05
N THR A 41 -3.10 -5.54 -4.88
CA THR A 41 -4.56 -5.63 -4.79
C THR A 41 -5.24 -4.74 -5.83
N PRO A 42 -6.48 -5.06 -6.27
CA PRO A 42 -7.27 -4.18 -7.12
C PRO A 42 -7.59 -2.83 -6.46
N ALA A 43 -7.53 -2.75 -5.13
CA ALA A 43 -7.75 -1.52 -4.38
C ALA A 43 -6.57 -0.54 -4.49
N ASP A 44 -5.34 -1.03 -4.69
CA ASP A 44 -4.14 -0.20 -4.81
C ASP A 44 -4.08 0.54 -6.16
N ASP A 45 -4.49 -0.13 -7.24
CA ASP A 45 -4.57 0.43 -8.60
C ASP A 45 -5.50 -0.45 -9.47
N PRO A 46 -6.79 -0.10 -9.59
CA PRO A 46 -7.75 -0.88 -10.36
C PRO A 46 -7.39 -0.98 -11.84
N ALA A 47 -6.83 0.10 -12.42
CA ALA A 47 -6.49 0.15 -13.84
C ALA A 47 -5.22 -0.66 -14.14
N GLY A 48 -4.17 -0.48 -13.34
CA GLY A 48 -2.94 -1.27 -13.45
C GLY A 48 -3.17 -2.76 -13.20
N TYR A 49 -4.04 -3.10 -12.24
CA TYR A 49 -4.44 -4.48 -12.00
C TYR A 49 -5.19 -5.09 -13.19
N ALA A 50 -6.15 -4.36 -13.79
CA ALA A 50 -6.90 -4.83 -14.95
C ALA A 50 -6.00 -5.08 -16.17
N ILE A 51 -5.07 -4.16 -16.45
CA ILE A 51 -4.10 -4.33 -17.56
C ILE A 51 -3.22 -5.55 -17.30
N GLY A 52 -2.72 -5.74 -16.07
CA GLY A 52 -1.94 -6.90 -15.70
C GLY A 52 -2.68 -8.23 -15.91
N GLN A 53 -3.99 -8.26 -15.58
CA GLN A 53 -4.84 -9.42 -15.84
C GLN A 53 -5.02 -9.70 -17.34
N VAL A 54 -5.24 -8.66 -18.15
CA VAL A 54 -5.33 -8.79 -19.61
C VAL A 54 -4.02 -9.34 -20.17
N MET A 55 -2.87 -8.79 -19.78
CA MET A 55 -1.56 -9.28 -20.23
C MET A 55 -1.33 -10.74 -19.79
N THR A 56 -1.70 -11.10 -18.56
CA THR A 56 -1.62 -12.48 -18.06
C THR A 56 -2.50 -13.43 -18.89
N SER A 57 -3.71 -13.00 -19.25
CA SER A 57 -4.61 -13.79 -20.09
C SER A 57 -4.04 -14.00 -21.50
N TYR A 58 -3.41 -12.96 -22.06
CA TYR A 58 -2.76 -13.03 -23.37
C TYR A 58 -1.58 -14.00 -23.35
N ILE A 59 -0.72 -13.93 -22.32
CA ILE A 59 0.41 -14.86 -22.15
C ILE A 59 -0.08 -16.31 -22.06
N LYS A 60 -1.12 -16.58 -21.26
CA LYS A 60 -1.71 -17.93 -21.16
C LYS A 60 -2.26 -18.41 -22.49
N SER A 61 -2.91 -17.54 -23.25
CA SER A 61 -3.43 -17.89 -24.59
C SER A 61 -2.32 -18.24 -25.57
N ILE A 62 -1.20 -17.50 -25.56
CA ILE A 62 -0.03 -17.82 -26.39
C ILE A 62 0.56 -19.16 -25.97
N GLN A 63 0.71 -19.40 -24.67
CA GLN A 63 1.29 -20.65 -24.17
C GLN A 63 0.42 -21.88 -24.46
N GLN A 64 -0.90 -21.72 -24.57
CA GLN A 64 -1.81 -22.78 -24.98
C GLN A 64 -1.81 -23.00 -26.50
N ALA A 65 -1.45 -21.98 -27.28
CA ALA A 65 -1.41 -22.05 -28.74
C ALA A 65 -0.13 -22.69 -29.31
N VAL A 66 0.89 -22.91 -28.47
CA VAL A 66 2.16 -23.57 -28.79
C VAL A 66 2.14 -25.00 -28.26
#